data_AF-A0A1C7D8G1-F1
#
_entry.id   AF-A0A1C7D8G1-F1
#
_cell.length_a   1.000
_cell.length_b   1.000
_cell.length_c   1.000
_cell.angle_alpha   90.00
_cell.angle_beta   90.00
_cell.angle_gamma   90.00
#
_symmetry.space_group_name_H-M   'P 1'
#
loop_
_entity.id
_entity.type
_entity.pdbx_description
1 polymer ?
#
loop_
_entity_poly.entity_id
_entity_poly.type
_entity_poly.pdbx_seq_one_letter_code
_entity_poly.pdbx_strand_id
1 'polypeptide(L)'
;MAVFRTIVWALLLAALLLFSVYNWTDVEVRIWEGLLLQTKIPALVIVSFLAGLLPMWLLHRGKSWHYNRKIRTLESQTRNASVGTATGSTDAITPSSVTAREATPPSPSSSDKPTTVTTSAPQPESDKLRPDETTP
;
A
#
# COMPACT_ATOMS: atom_id res chain seq x y z
N MET A 1 -17.28 -8.01 15.36
CA MET A 1 -17.36 -6.96 14.31
C MET A 1 -17.70 -7.49 12.90
N ALA A 2 -18.32 -8.67 12.75
CA ALA A 2 -18.64 -9.22 11.42
C ALA A 2 -20.03 -8.82 10.92
N VAL A 3 -20.98 -8.61 11.84
CA VAL A 3 -22.40 -8.34 11.53
C VAL A 3 -22.58 -7.06 10.71
N PHE A 4 -21.86 -5.98 11.03
CA PHE A 4 -21.90 -4.75 10.23
C PHE A 4 -21.41 -4.98 8.80
N ARG A 5 -20.34 -5.76 8.64
CA ARG A 5 -19.80 -6.06 7.31
C ARG A 5 -20.76 -6.92 6.49
N THR A 6 -21.46 -7.88 7.11
CA THR A 6 -22.49 -8.68 6.43
C THR A 6 -23.73 -7.85 6.10
N ILE A 7 -24.16 -6.96 7.00
CA ILE A 7 -25.30 -6.06 6.75
C ILE A 7 -25.00 -5.12 5.58
N VAL A 8 -23.82 -4.50 5.54
CA VAL A 8 -23.43 -3.62 4.42
C VAL A 8 -23.40 -4.40 3.10
N TRP A 9 -22.83 -5.61 3.08
CA TRP A 9 -22.83 -6.46 1.89
C TRP A 9 -24.22 -6.90 1.47
N ALA A 10 -25.08 -7.23 2.43
CA ALA A 10 -26.47 -7.60 2.17
C ALA A 10 -27.28 -6.43 1.59
N LEU A 11 -27.14 -5.23 2.16
CA LEU A 11 -27.75 -4.00 1.63
C LEU A 11 -27.27 -3.70 0.22
N LEU A 12 -25.97 -3.83 -0.03
CA LEU A 12 -25.39 -3.59 -1.34
C LEU A 12 -25.91 -4.60 -2.39
N LEU A 13 -25.97 -5.89 -2.04
CA LEU A 13 -26.58 -6.93 -2.88
C LEU A 13 -28.07 -6.68 -3.12
N ALA A 14 -28.82 -6.30 -2.09
CA ALA A 14 -30.24 -6.00 -2.21
C ALA A 14 -30.47 -4.79 -3.13
N ALA A 15 -29.69 -3.72 -2.98
CA ALA A 15 -29.74 -2.55 -3.85
C ALA A 15 -29.40 -2.91 -5.30
N LEU A 16 -28.37 -3.75 -5.51
CA LEU A 16 -27.97 -4.22 -6.83
C LEU A 16 -29.06 -5.08 -7.50
N LEU A 17 -29.71 -5.97 -6.73
CA LEU A 17 -30.84 -6.78 -7.22
C LEU A 17 -32.01 -5.88 -7.61
N LEU A 18 -32.38 -4.93 -6.74
CA LEU A 18 -33.50 -4.04 -6.97
C LEU A 18 -33.25 -3.17 -8.21
N PHE A 19 -32.05 -2.60 -8.31
CA PHE A 19 -31.62 -1.88 -9.51
C PHE A 19 -31.70 -2.76 -10.76
N SER A 20 -31.28 -4.02 -10.66
CA SER A 20 -31.29 -4.96 -11.78
C SER A 20 -32.68 -5.30 -12.29
N VAL A 21 -33.61 -5.60 -11.38
CA VAL A 21 -35.00 -5.90 -11.75
C VAL A 21 -35.68 -4.66 -12.35
N TYR A 22 -35.45 -3.48 -11.77
CA TYR A 22 -36.08 -2.23 -12.24
C TYR A 22 -35.52 -1.74 -13.57
N ASN A 23 -34.26 -2.05 -13.88
CA ASN A 23 -33.57 -1.61 -15.10
C ASN A 23 -33.38 -2.76 -16.09
N TRP A 24 -34.31 -3.72 -16.17
CA TRP A 24 -34.24 -4.85 -17.10
C TRP A 24 -34.55 -4.44 -18.55
N THR A 25 -33.79 -3.48 -19.06
CA THR A 25 -33.91 -2.97 -20.43
C THR A 25 -32.77 -3.53 -21.26
N ASP A 26 -33.09 -3.91 -22.49
CA ASP A 26 -32.12 -4.32 -23.49
C ASP A 26 -31.33 -3.11 -23.97
N VAL A 27 -30.00 -3.15 -23.84
CA VAL A 27 -29.10 -2.18 -24.45
C VAL A 27 -28.30 -2.88 -25.53
N GLU A 28 -28.46 -2.36 -26.75
CA GLU A 28 -27.64 -2.75 -27.88
C GLU A 28 -26.29 -2.05 -27.80
N VAL A 29 -25.24 -2.80 -27.44
CA VAL A 29 -23.86 -2.31 -27.54
C VAL A 29 -23.28 -2.80 -28.87
N ARG A 30 -23.03 -1.87 -29.79
CA ARG A 30 -22.36 -2.13 -31.06
C ARG A 30 -20.85 -2.15 -30.82
N ILE A 31 -20.27 -3.35 -30.77
CA ILE A 31 -18.83 -3.53 -30.48
C ILE A 31 -18.02 -3.48 -31.79
N TRP A 32 -18.65 -3.80 -32.93
CA TRP A 32 -18.09 -3.75 -34.29
C TRP A 32 -19.23 -3.63 -35.32
N GLU A 33 -18.95 -3.17 -36.56
CA GLU A 33 -19.91 -3.13 -37.68
C GLU A 33 -20.50 -4.53 -37.93
N GLY A 34 -21.68 -4.80 -37.36
CA GLY A 34 -22.41 -6.06 -37.49
C GLY A 34 -22.57 -6.93 -36.24
N LEU A 35 -21.86 -6.65 -35.13
CA LEU A 35 -22.03 -7.41 -33.87
C LEU A 35 -22.81 -6.58 -32.84
N LEU A 36 -24.13 -6.78 -32.84
CA LEU A 36 -25.03 -6.25 -31.81
C LEU A 36 -25.05 -7.23 -30.64
N LEU A 37 -24.24 -6.98 -29.62
CA LEU A 37 -24.36 -7.70 -28.38
C LEU A 37 -25.47 -7.03 -27.55
N GLN A 38 -26.61 -7.70 -27.48
CA GLN A 38 -27.71 -7.29 -26.60
C GLN A 38 -27.34 -7.65 -25.16
N THR A 39 -26.73 -6.71 -24.45
CA THR A 39 -26.45 -6.87 -23.01
C THR A 39 -27.42 -6.01 -22.22
N LYS A 40 -28.03 -6.58 -21.18
CA LYS A 40 -28.95 -5.86 -20.29
C LYS A 40 -28.19 -4.76 -19.53
N ILE A 41 -28.84 -3.61 -19.28
CA ILE A 41 -28.30 -2.51 -18.44
C ILE A 41 -27.71 -3.00 -17.11
N PRO A 42 -28.37 -3.88 -16.33
CA PRO A 42 -27.82 -4.38 -15.08
C PRO A 42 -26.42 -5.00 -15.21
N ALA A 43 -26.15 -5.69 -16.32
CA ALA A 43 -24.85 -6.30 -16.54
C ALA A 43 -23.75 -5.23 -16.62
N LEU A 44 -24.00 -4.11 -17.31
CA LEU A 44 -23.07 -3.00 -17.40
C LEU A 44 -22.80 -2.35 -16.04
N VAL A 45 -23.82 -2.20 -15.19
CA VAL A 45 -23.66 -1.64 -13.84
C VAL A 45 -22.86 -2.58 -12.95
N ILE A 46 -23.13 -3.88 -12.98
CA ILE A 46 -22.34 -4.87 -12.25
C ILE A 46 -20.88 -4.84 -12.71
N VAL A 47 -20.64 -4.79 -14.02
CA VAL A 47 -19.29 -4.77 -14.60
C VAL A 47 -18.55 -3.49 -14.22
N SER A 48 -19.18 -2.31 -14.34
CA SER A 48 -18.60 -1.03 -13.92
C SER A 48 -18.29 -1.02 -12.43
N PHE A 49 -19.23 -1.51 -11.61
CA PHE A 49 -19.05 -1.63 -10.18
C PHE A 49 -17.90 -2.58 -9.82
N LEU A 50 -17.80 -3.75 -10.46
CA LEU A 50 -16.66 -4.65 -10.29
C LEU A 50 -15.37 -4.00 -10.78
N ALA A 51 -15.38 -3.32 -11.93
CA ALA A 51 -14.19 -2.67 -12.47
C ALA A 51 -13.63 -1.61 -11.51
N GLY A 52 -14.49 -0.88 -10.79
CA GLY A 52 -14.07 0.06 -9.75
C GLY A 52 -13.73 -0.59 -8.41
N LEU A 53 -14.51 -1.58 -7.97
CA LEU A 53 -14.38 -2.18 -6.63
C LEU A 53 -13.29 -3.26 -6.56
N LEU A 54 -13.16 -4.11 -7.59
CA LEU A 54 -12.26 -5.26 -7.59
C LEU A 54 -10.79 -4.86 -7.39
N PRO A 55 -10.24 -3.84 -8.08
CA PRO A 55 -8.85 -3.42 -7.88
C PRO A 55 -8.62 -2.90 -6.46
N MET A 56 -9.54 -2.07 -5.96
CA MET A 56 -9.44 -1.48 -4.62
C MET A 56 -9.58 -2.54 -3.52
N TRP A 57 -10.52 -3.47 -3.67
CA TRP A 57 -10.74 -4.57 -2.74
C TRP A 57 -9.56 -5.53 -2.71
N LEU A 58 -8.99 -5.86 -3.87
CA LEU A 58 -7.85 -6.75 -3.98
C LEU A 58 -6.60 -6.15 -3.33
N LEU A 59 -6.35 -4.85 -3.50
CA LEU A 59 -5.29 -4.13 -2.80
C LEU A 59 -5.49 -4.17 -1.28
N HIS A 60 -6.71 -3.88 -0.82
CA HIS A 60 -7.02 -3.92 0.62
C HIS A 60 -6.79 -5.33 1.21
N ARG A 61 -7.25 -6.39 0.52
CA ARG A 61 -7.05 -7.78 0.95
C ARG A 61 -5.59 -8.23 0.88
N GLY A 62 -4.87 -7.82 -0.17
CA GLY A 62 -3.47 -8.15 -0.41
C GLY A 62 -2.54 -7.56 0.67
N LYS A 63 -2.80 -6.33 1.12
CA LYS A 63 -2.03 -5.70 2.20
C LYS A 63 -2.11 -6.49 3.49
N SER A 64 -3.29 -6.94 3.91
CA SER A 64 -3.44 -7.79 5.09
C SER A 64 -2.72 -9.12 4.95
N TRP A 65 -2.69 -9.72 3.75
CA TRP A 65 -1.96 -10.96 3.52
C TRP A 65 -0.44 -10.75 3.62
N HIS A 66 0.06 -9.68 3.00
CA HIS A 66 1.48 -9.34 3.02
C HIS A 66 1.99 -9.05 4.44
N TYR A 67 1.27 -8.24 5.22
CA TYR A 67 1.67 -7.93 6.60
C TYR A 67 1.63 -9.16 7.50
N ASN A 68 0.60 -9.99 7.42
CA ASN A 68 0.53 -11.23 8.19
C ASN A 68 1.67 -12.20 7.84
N ARG A 69 2.09 -12.26 6.57
CA ARG A 69 3.25 -13.07 6.17
C ARG A 69 4.53 -12.55 6.82
N LYS A 70 4.78 -11.23 6.77
CA LYS A 70 5.98 -10.61 7.36
C LYS A 70 6.03 -10.82 8.87
N ILE A 71 4.92 -10.60 9.57
CA ILE A 71 4.83 -10.81 11.02
C ILE A 71 5.18 -12.25 11.38
N ARG A 72 4.56 -13.23 10.70
CA ARG A 72 4.84 -14.66 10.93
C ARG A 72 6.31 -15.03 10.68
N THR A 73 6.93 -14.45 9.65
CA THR A 73 8.35 -14.68 9.38
C THR A 73 9.22 -14.13 10.51
N LEU A 74 8.97 -12.91 10.98
CA LEU A 74 9.71 -12.30 12.09
C LEU A 74 9.52 -13.08 13.39
N GLU A 75 8.29 -13.49 13.69
CA GLU A 75 7.99 -14.34 14.85
C GLU A 75 8.74 -15.67 14.80
N SER A 76 8.81 -16.30 13.62
CA SER A 76 9.56 -17.56 13.44
C SER A 76 11.06 -17.35 13.59
N GLN A 77 11.62 -16.23 13.10
CA GLN A 77 13.04 -15.93 13.26
C GLN A 77 13.40 -15.67 14.72
N THR A 78 12.59 -14.89 15.44
CA THR A 78 12.78 -14.65 16.89
C THR A 78 12.67 -15.96 17.68
N ARG A 79 11.68 -16.81 17.36
CA ARG A 79 11.51 -18.12 18.01
C ARG A 79 12.67 -19.07 17.73
N ASN A 80 13.17 -19.09 16.50
CA ASN A 80 14.30 -19.95 16.15
C ASN A 80 15.61 -19.43 16.76
N ALA A 81 15.78 -18.10 16.86
CA ALA A 81 16.93 -17.49 17.52
C ALA A 81 16.96 -17.78 19.03
N SER A 82 15.81 -17.78 19.71
CA SER A 82 15.75 -18.14 21.14
C SER A 82 16.03 -19.62 21.40
N VAL A 83 15.65 -20.52 20.48
CA VAL A 83 15.93 -21.97 20.59
C VAL A 83 17.40 -22.29 20.22
N GLY A 84 17.99 -21.58 19.25
CA GLY A 84 19.39 -21.74 18.88
C GLY A 84 20.36 -21.37 20.00
N THR A 85 20.07 -20.31 20.77
CA THR A 85 20.88 -19.90 21.94
C THR A 85 20.84 -20.94 23.07
N ALA A 86 19.73 -21.68 23.24
CA ALA A 86 19.61 -22.72 24.27
C ALA A 86 20.39 -24.01 23.94
N THR A 87 20.77 -24.22 22.67
CA THR A 87 21.51 -25.43 22.23
C THR A 87 23.02 -25.17 22.09
N GLY A 88 23.48 -23.91 22.23
CA GLY A 88 24.88 -23.51 22.04
C GLY A 88 25.74 -23.36 23.31
N SER A 89 25.20 -23.64 24.51
CA SER A 89 25.89 -23.39 25.79
C SER A 89 26.52 -24.63 26.43
N THR A 90 27.20 -25.49 25.67
CA THR A 90 27.98 -26.60 26.26
C THR A 90 29.41 -26.74 25.74
N ASP A 91 29.92 -25.85 24.88
CA ASP A 91 31.30 -26.00 24.43
C ASP A 91 32.01 -24.65 24.24
N ALA A 92 32.52 -24.10 25.36
CA ALA A 92 33.59 -23.10 25.37
C ALA A 92 34.08 -22.82 26.81
N ILE A 93 34.71 -23.81 27.45
CA ILE A 93 35.64 -23.54 28.56
C ILE A 93 37.05 -23.73 27.99
N THR A 94 37.67 -22.65 27.53
CA THR A 94 39.12 -22.60 27.32
C THR A 94 39.61 -21.25 27.84
N PRO A 95 40.28 -21.20 29.00
CA PRO A 95 40.81 -19.97 29.56
C PRO A 95 42.07 -19.59 28.78
N SER A 96 41.95 -18.67 27.81
CA SER A 96 43.12 -18.00 27.22
C SER A 96 43.33 -16.66 27.91
N SER A 97 44.23 -16.70 28.89
CA SER A 97 45.24 -15.68 29.22
C SER A 97 44.82 -14.20 29.20
N VAL A 98 44.72 -13.65 30.40
CA VAL A 98 44.99 -12.25 30.74
C VAL A 98 46.27 -11.77 30.06
N THR A 99 46.18 -10.71 29.26
CA THR A 99 47.27 -9.75 29.09
C THR A 99 46.67 -8.36 29.23
N ALA A 100 46.83 -7.83 30.43
CA ALA A 100 46.63 -6.43 30.74
C ALA A 100 47.59 -5.58 29.90
N ARG A 101 47.04 -4.62 29.16
CA ARG A 101 47.76 -3.41 28.74
C ARG A 101 46.90 -2.20 29.10
N GLU A 102 47.04 -1.85 30.37
CA GLU A 102 47.12 -0.51 30.94
C GLU A 102 46.79 0.68 30.02
N ALA A 103 45.67 1.33 30.39
CA ALA A 103 45.41 2.77 30.49
C ALA A 103 45.96 3.74 29.41
N THR A 104 45.05 4.45 28.73
CA THR A 104 44.90 5.93 28.80
C THR A 104 43.55 6.37 28.18
N PRO A 105 42.63 6.97 28.94
CA PRO A 105 41.76 8.05 28.47
C PRO A 105 42.02 9.32 29.33
N PRO A 106 41.53 10.54 28.98
CA PRO A 106 40.62 10.91 27.90
C PRO A 106 41.10 12.12 27.07
N SER A 107 40.50 12.37 25.91
CA SER A 107 40.26 13.76 25.50
C SER A 107 38.98 13.86 24.66
N PRO A 108 37.96 14.58 25.13
CA PRO A 108 36.75 14.86 24.40
C PRO A 108 36.97 16.09 23.52
N SER A 109 36.61 16.01 22.23
CA SER A 109 36.35 17.23 21.46
C SER A 109 34.94 17.14 20.90
N SER A 110 34.08 17.89 21.56
CA SER A 110 32.72 18.24 21.16
C SER A 110 32.73 19.17 19.94
N SER A 111 31.56 19.20 19.29
CA SER A 111 31.07 20.25 18.37
C SER A 111 31.70 20.23 16.97
N ASP A 112 30.95 20.29 15.87
CA ASP A 112 29.76 21.10 15.66
C ASP A 112 28.81 20.48 14.60
N LYS A 113 27.54 20.87 14.68
CA LYS A 113 26.43 20.53 13.79
C LYS A 113 26.51 21.40 12.51
N PRO A 114 25.44 21.47 11.71
CA PRO A 114 25.28 20.94 10.35
C PRO A 114 25.83 21.86 9.24
N THR A 115 26.51 21.31 8.24
CA THR A 115 26.73 22.04 6.98
C THR A 115 25.43 22.07 6.17
N THR A 116 24.66 23.11 6.45
CA THR A 116 23.71 23.73 5.51
C THR A 116 24.54 24.30 4.35
N VAL A 117 24.46 23.70 3.16
CA VAL A 117 24.79 24.42 1.93
C VAL A 117 23.51 25.05 1.39
N THR A 118 23.31 26.29 1.79
CA THR A 118 22.51 27.26 1.04
C THR A 118 23.36 27.75 -0.12
N THR A 119 22.89 27.60 -1.36
CA THR A 119 23.26 28.50 -2.46
C THR A 119 22.06 28.69 -3.37
N SER A 120 21.53 29.92 -3.28
CA SER A 120 20.79 30.68 -4.28
C SER A 120 19.33 30.31 -4.60
N ALA A 121 18.41 30.93 -3.85
CA ALA A 121 17.29 31.67 -4.45
C ALA A 121 17.81 33.06 -4.91
N PRO A 122 17.05 33.98 -5.56
CA PRO A 122 15.66 33.93 -6.04
C PRO A 122 15.46 34.53 -7.47
N GLN A 123 14.43 34.15 -8.22
CA GLN A 123 13.61 35.18 -8.89
C GLN A 123 12.24 34.67 -9.38
N PRO A 124 11.17 35.42 -9.09
CA PRO A 124 9.85 35.29 -9.71
C PRO A 124 9.73 36.23 -10.91
N GLU A 125 9.17 35.77 -12.02
CA GLU A 125 8.53 36.61 -13.06
C GLU A 125 7.37 35.77 -13.61
N SER A 126 6.11 36.06 -13.28
CA SER A 126 5.26 37.03 -13.95
C SER A 126 5.17 36.82 -15.46
N ASP A 127 4.17 36.05 -15.89
CA ASP A 127 3.44 36.46 -17.09
C ASP A 127 1.94 36.28 -16.90
N LYS A 128 1.24 37.40 -17.03
CA LYS A 128 -0.18 37.63 -16.84
C LYS A 128 -0.57 38.56 -17.98
N LEU A 129 -1.76 38.34 -18.57
CA LEU A 129 -2.38 39.01 -19.73
C LEU A 129 -1.96 38.37 -21.07
N ARG A 130 -2.81 38.09 -22.07
CA ARG A 130 -4.19 38.49 -22.39
C ARG A 130 -4.73 37.55 -23.49
N PRO A 131 -6.05 37.39 -23.67
CA PRO A 131 -6.62 36.75 -24.86
C PRO A 131 -6.69 37.74 -26.04
N ASP A 132 -6.21 37.36 -27.22
CA ASP A 132 -6.50 38.00 -28.53
C ASP A 132 -7.58 37.16 -29.21
N GLU A 133 -8.79 37.71 -29.44
CA GLU A 133 -9.21 38.49 -30.63
C GLU A 133 -9.46 37.66 -31.90
N THR A 134 -10.75 37.37 -32.13
CA THR A 134 -11.59 37.89 -33.23
C THR A 134 -11.02 37.94 -34.66
N THR A 135 -11.54 37.03 -35.49
CA THR A 135 -12.11 37.23 -36.88
C THR A 135 -11.11 37.54 -38.02
N PRO A 136 -11.37 37.03 -39.24
CA PRO A 136 -12.27 37.70 -40.20
C PRO A 136 -13.54 36.91 -40.57
#